data_AF-A0A800F9V3-F1
#
_entry.id   AF-A0A800F9V3-F1
#
_cell.length_a   1.000
_cell.length_b   1.000
_cell.length_c   1.000
_cell.angle_alpha   90.00
_cell.angle_beta   90.00
_cell.angle_gamma   90.00
#
_symmetry.space_group_name_H-M   'P 1'
#
loop_
_entity.id
_entity.type
_entity.pdbx_description
1 polymer ?
#
loop_
_entity_poly.entity_id
_entity_poly.type
_entity_poly.pdbx_seq_one_letter_code
_entity_poly.pdbx_strand_id
1 'polypeptide(L)'
;MSMYDVGMGRRSANHVPLSPLSFLQRTAAVYPDRCAVRYGEREWSWAETYGRCRALADALRGRGVAKNDTVAVLCPNTPPAVEVSFGVPMAGAVLNMINTRLDAEMVAFILDHAEARFFIVDQSFAEVATEALEIAEVSPTVVFIEDDALEAVESFGEITYEELVAEGDARADWCRAEDEWDAYVSSCLKRAVQEEEEEQWGASEEYDLEKGECVFLYFGGCVHEIEYGGCY
;
A
#
# COMPACT_ATOMS: atom_id res chain seq x y z
N MET A 1 18.63 -14.83 35.25
CA MET A 1 18.49 -13.41 34.86
C MET A 1 19.82 -12.73 35.05
N SER A 2 20.28 -12.01 34.04
CA SER A 2 21.53 -11.26 34.07
C SER A 2 21.35 -9.99 34.92
N MET A 3 22.44 -9.47 35.50
CA MET A 3 22.47 -8.14 36.12
C MET A 3 21.95 -7.05 35.19
N TYR A 4 22.16 -7.22 33.87
CA TYR A 4 21.70 -6.30 32.85
C TYR A 4 20.17 -6.31 32.67
N ASP A 5 19.44 -7.34 33.10
CA ASP A 5 17.99 -7.43 32.89
C ASP A 5 17.18 -6.73 34.01
N VAL A 6 17.84 -6.35 35.11
CA VAL A 6 17.16 -5.78 36.29
C VAL A 6 16.78 -4.32 36.02
N GLY A 7 15.47 -4.05 36.00
CA GLY A 7 14.93 -2.71 35.73
C GLY A 7 14.91 -2.32 34.24
N MET A 8 15.28 -3.24 33.33
CA MET A 8 15.25 -3.05 31.87
C MET A 8 14.00 -3.66 31.21
N GLY A 9 12.87 -3.74 31.92
CA GLY A 9 11.59 -4.12 31.33
C GLY A 9 11.24 -3.23 30.12
N ARG A 10 10.56 -3.81 29.12
CA ARG A 10 10.09 -3.08 27.93
C ARG A 10 9.13 -1.97 28.36
N ARG A 11 9.36 -0.76 27.85
CA ARG A 11 8.57 0.46 28.07
C ARG A 11 8.75 1.40 26.88
N SER A 12 7.89 2.40 26.76
CA SER A 12 7.94 3.38 25.66
C SER A 12 9.30 4.08 25.48
N ALA A 13 10.09 4.21 26.56
CA ALA A 13 11.41 4.84 26.50
C ALA A 13 12.53 3.94 25.93
N ASN A 14 12.37 2.61 25.93
CA ASN A 14 13.41 1.66 25.50
C ASN A 14 12.92 0.62 24.49
N HIS A 15 11.65 0.69 24.06
CA HIS A 15 11.04 -0.22 23.11
C HIS A 15 10.09 0.54 22.19
N VAL A 16 10.34 0.44 20.88
CA VAL A 16 9.48 0.92 19.81
C VAL A 16 9.52 -0.17 18.74
N PRO A 17 8.37 -0.70 18.27
CA PRO A 17 8.35 -1.72 17.23
C PRO A 17 8.92 -1.14 15.94
N LEU A 18 9.73 -1.94 15.24
CA LEU A 18 10.28 -1.53 13.96
C LEU A 18 9.15 -1.44 12.94
N SER A 19 8.94 -0.24 12.38
CA SER A 19 7.92 -0.01 11.36
C SER A 19 8.46 0.86 10.24
N PRO A 20 8.20 0.50 8.96
CA PRO A 20 8.55 1.32 7.81
C PRO A 20 7.92 2.73 7.89
N LEU A 21 6.79 2.87 8.60
CA LEU A 21 6.10 4.16 8.79
C LEU A 21 6.94 5.20 9.54
N SER A 22 7.81 4.73 10.45
CA SER A 22 8.70 5.62 11.22
C SER A 22 9.74 6.32 10.33
N PHE A 23 10.14 5.68 9.23
CA PHE A 23 11.06 6.27 8.27
C PHE A 23 10.41 7.44 7.53
N LEU A 24 9.17 7.28 7.04
CA LEU A 24 8.47 8.35 6.34
C LEU A 24 8.31 9.59 7.23
N GLN A 25 7.85 9.42 8.48
CA GLN A 25 7.73 10.51 9.45
C GLN A 25 9.07 11.23 9.67
N ARG A 26 10.15 10.46 9.85
CA ARG A 26 11.47 11.03 10.11
C ARG A 26 12.02 11.76 8.89
N THR A 27 11.91 11.19 7.70
CA THR A 27 12.42 11.79 6.47
C THR A 27 11.68 13.09 6.15
N ALA A 28 10.35 13.13 6.32
CA ALA A 28 9.57 14.36 6.17
C ALA A 28 9.95 15.47 7.17
N ALA A 29 10.39 15.11 8.38
CA ALA A 29 10.86 16.07 9.36
C ALA A 29 12.28 16.59 9.11
N VAL A 30 13.17 15.74 8.59
CA VAL A 30 14.60 16.06 8.40
C VAL A 30 14.88 16.67 7.02
N TYR A 31 14.17 16.22 5.99
CA TYR A 31 14.35 16.64 4.60
C TYR A 31 13.03 17.07 3.95
N PRO A 32 12.29 18.02 4.54
CA PRO A 32 10.92 18.34 4.13
C PRO A 32 10.82 18.73 2.65
N ASP A 33 11.75 19.53 2.15
CA ASP A 33 11.72 20.11 0.80
C ASP A 33 12.43 19.24 -0.25
N ARG A 34 12.99 18.08 0.13
CA ARG A 34 13.62 17.19 -0.86
C ARG A 34 12.54 16.43 -1.63
N CYS A 35 12.76 16.26 -2.93
CA CYS A 35 11.92 15.42 -3.78
C CYS A 35 11.85 13.99 -3.21
N ALA A 36 10.62 13.49 -3.09
CA ALA A 36 10.28 12.14 -2.64
C ALA A 36 9.76 11.30 -3.79
N VAL A 37 8.84 11.87 -4.59
CA VAL A 37 8.19 11.21 -5.72
C VAL A 37 8.25 12.14 -6.92
N ARG A 38 8.62 11.60 -8.09
CA ARG A 38 8.56 12.28 -9.38
C ARG A 38 7.72 11.44 -10.34
N TYR A 39 6.74 12.04 -10.99
CA TYR A 39 5.88 11.37 -11.95
C TYR A 39 5.51 12.32 -13.10
N GLY A 40 6.00 12.02 -14.30
CA GLY A 40 5.95 12.95 -15.43
C GLY A 40 6.67 14.27 -15.08
N GLU A 41 5.97 15.39 -15.26
CA GLU A 41 6.47 16.73 -14.91
C GLU A 41 6.17 17.12 -13.45
N ARG A 42 5.45 16.28 -12.70
CA ARG A 42 5.05 16.54 -11.32
C ARG A 42 6.07 15.98 -10.34
N GLU A 43 6.33 16.75 -9.29
CA GLU A 43 7.20 16.37 -8.19
C GLU A 43 6.51 16.66 -6.86
N TRP A 44 6.71 15.77 -5.90
CA TRP A 44 6.25 15.93 -4.52
C TRP A 44 7.44 15.82 -3.58
N SER A 45 7.49 16.73 -2.63
CA SER A 45 8.46 16.73 -1.55
C SER A 45 8.10 15.71 -0.46
N TRP A 46 9.06 15.34 0.39
CA TRP A 46 8.79 14.43 1.51
C TRP A 46 7.72 14.97 2.47
N ALA A 47 7.66 16.30 2.67
CA ALA A 47 6.62 16.92 3.50
C ALA A 47 5.22 16.76 2.88
N GLU A 48 5.11 16.92 1.56
CA GLU A 48 3.85 16.77 0.83
C GLU A 48 3.40 15.31 0.78
N THR A 49 4.29 14.38 0.39
CA THR A 49 3.99 12.94 0.37
C THR A 49 3.55 12.47 1.76
N TYR A 50 4.24 12.89 2.82
CA TYR A 50 3.82 12.53 4.19
C TYR A 50 2.47 13.14 4.58
N GLY A 51 2.20 14.38 4.19
CA GLY A 51 0.90 15.02 4.37
C GLY A 51 -0.22 14.24 3.69
N ARG A 52 -0.01 13.81 2.44
CA ARG A 52 -0.98 13.03 1.66
C ARG A 52 -1.22 11.65 2.25
N CYS A 53 -0.18 10.93 2.67
CA CYS A 53 -0.33 9.65 3.37
C CYS A 53 -1.17 9.78 4.66
N ARG A 54 -0.98 10.86 5.42
CA ARG A 54 -1.76 11.13 6.64
C ARG A 54 -3.22 11.46 6.32
N ALA A 55 -3.46 12.26 5.29
CA ALA A 55 -4.81 12.57 4.84
C ALA A 55 -5.54 11.29 4.38
N LEU A 56 -4.90 10.46 3.55
CA LEU A 56 -5.44 9.15 3.16
C LEU A 56 -5.78 8.29 4.39
N ALA A 57 -4.85 8.19 5.35
CA ALA A 57 -5.06 7.40 6.56
C ALA A 57 -6.23 7.92 7.42
N ASP A 58 -6.42 9.23 7.47
CA ASP A 58 -7.53 9.87 8.18
C ASP A 58 -8.86 9.66 7.47
N ALA A 59 -8.90 9.81 6.14
CA ALA A 59 -10.10 9.56 5.34
C ALA A 59 -10.57 8.10 5.43
N LEU A 60 -9.64 7.14 5.33
CA LEU A 60 -9.95 5.72 5.50
C LEU A 60 -10.54 5.43 6.89
N ARG A 61 -9.93 5.96 7.97
CA ARG A 61 -10.47 5.84 9.33
C ARG A 61 -11.84 6.51 9.46
N GLY A 62 -12.04 7.67 8.85
CA GLY A 62 -13.32 8.38 8.81
C GLY A 62 -14.43 7.59 8.12
N ARG A 63 -14.07 6.77 7.13
CA ARG A 63 -14.94 5.80 6.44
C ARG A 63 -15.06 4.46 7.19
N GLY A 64 -14.53 4.42 8.41
CA GLY A 64 -14.69 3.34 9.37
C GLY A 64 -13.65 2.24 9.26
N VAL A 65 -12.60 2.38 8.46
CA VAL A 65 -11.50 1.40 8.38
C VAL A 65 -10.91 1.17 9.78
N ALA A 66 -10.78 -0.11 10.14
CA ALA A 66 -10.29 -0.56 11.42
C ALA A 66 -9.11 -1.53 11.29
N LYS A 67 -8.53 -1.90 12.43
CA LYS A 67 -7.47 -2.90 12.51
C LYS A 67 -7.96 -4.23 11.92
N ASN A 68 -7.12 -4.84 11.08
CA ASN A 68 -7.38 -6.08 10.34
C ASN A 68 -8.35 -5.97 9.16
N ASP A 69 -8.89 -4.78 8.85
CA ASP A 69 -9.58 -4.60 7.58
C ASP A 69 -8.56 -4.60 6.43
N THR A 70 -8.92 -5.24 5.31
CA THR A 70 -8.06 -5.28 4.13
C THR A 70 -8.44 -4.19 3.12
N VAL A 71 -7.44 -3.46 2.66
CA VAL A 71 -7.52 -2.56 1.51
C VAL A 71 -6.75 -3.20 0.35
N ALA A 72 -7.50 -3.68 -0.64
CA ALA A 72 -6.96 -4.20 -1.88
C ALA A 72 -6.62 -3.07 -2.83
N VAL A 73 -5.52 -3.20 -3.57
CA VAL A 73 -5.04 -2.17 -4.50
C VAL A 73 -4.59 -2.81 -5.80
N LEU A 74 -5.15 -2.36 -6.93
CA LEU A 74 -4.74 -2.74 -8.28
C LEU A 74 -4.32 -1.49 -9.05
N CYS A 75 -3.02 -1.20 -9.03
CA CYS A 75 -2.47 0.07 -9.51
C CYS A 75 -1.03 -0.13 -10.03
N PRO A 76 -0.60 0.59 -11.09
CA PRO A 76 0.79 0.57 -11.52
C PRO A 76 1.67 1.36 -10.52
N ASN A 77 2.96 1.50 -10.83
CA ASN A 77 3.88 2.28 -9.99
C ASN A 77 3.65 3.80 -10.18
N THR A 78 2.52 4.31 -9.71
CA THR A 78 2.13 5.73 -9.75
C THR A 78 2.25 6.36 -8.35
N PRO A 79 2.13 7.69 -8.19
CA PRO A 79 2.17 8.33 -6.88
C PRO A 79 1.16 7.77 -5.87
N PRO A 80 -0.10 7.48 -6.25
CA PRO A 80 -1.06 6.78 -5.38
C PRO A 80 -0.53 5.46 -4.82
N ALA A 81 0.24 4.66 -5.59
CA ALA A 81 0.83 3.41 -5.11
C ALA A 81 1.82 3.62 -3.95
N VAL A 82 2.60 4.70 -4.01
CA VAL A 82 3.50 5.10 -2.90
C VAL A 82 2.68 5.54 -1.70
N GLU A 83 1.64 6.34 -1.92
CA GLU A 83 0.80 6.89 -0.87
C GLU A 83 0.01 5.80 -0.14
N VAL A 84 -0.60 4.84 -0.85
CA VAL A 84 -1.32 3.71 -0.21
C VAL A 84 -0.38 2.80 0.58
N SER A 85 0.88 2.66 0.13
CA SER A 85 1.89 1.83 0.79
C SER A 85 2.20 2.29 2.21
N PHE A 86 2.00 3.57 2.50
CA PHE A 86 2.15 4.14 3.84
C PHE A 86 0.81 4.48 4.49
N GLY A 87 -0.14 5.05 3.73
CA GLY A 87 -1.42 5.54 4.22
C GLY A 87 -2.34 4.43 4.72
N VAL A 88 -2.41 3.28 4.04
CA VAL A 88 -3.23 2.14 4.48
C VAL A 88 -2.72 1.60 5.82
N PRO A 89 -1.42 1.28 5.99
CA PRO A 89 -0.91 0.89 7.30
C PRO A 89 -1.03 1.98 8.36
N MET A 90 -0.89 3.26 8.01
CA MET A 90 -1.12 4.39 8.92
C MET A 90 -2.58 4.47 9.41
N ALA A 91 -3.54 4.01 8.61
CA ALA A 91 -4.94 3.87 9.01
C ALA A 91 -5.16 2.70 9.99
N GLY A 92 -4.19 1.78 10.12
CA GLY A 92 -4.32 0.56 10.91
C GLY A 92 -4.75 -0.66 10.10
N ALA A 93 -4.94 -0.52 8.80
CA ALA A 93 -5.43 -1.57 7.91
C ALA A 93 -4.30 -2.41 7.30
N VAL A 94 -4.70 -3.56 6.76
CA VAL A 94 -3.84 -4.45 5.99
C VAL A 94 -3.84 -3.99 4.54
N LEU A 95 -2.65 -3.73 4.01
CA LEU A 95 -2.47 -3.46 2.59
C LEU A 95 -2.33 -4.77 1.80
N ASN A 96 -3.15 -4.93 0.77
CA ASN A 96 -3.04 -6.00 -0.22
C ASN A 96 -2.82 -5.43 -1.62
N MET A 97 -1.56 -5.39 -2.07
CA MET A 97 -1.21 -4.98 -3.43
C MET A 97 -1.38 -6.16 -4.39
N ILE A 98 -2.28 -6.02 -5.36
CA ILE A 98 -2.60 -7.04 -6.35
C ILE A 98 -1.67 -6.87 -7.56
N ASN A 99 -1.13 -7.99 -8.05
CA ASN A 99 -0.31 -7.99 -9.25
C ASN A 99 -1.14 -7.58 -10.47
N THR A 100 -0.67 -6.58 -11.20
CA THR A 100 -1.35 -5.98 -12.36
C THR A 100 -1.38 -6.87 -13.60
N ARG A 101 -0.68 -8.01 -13.61
CA ARG A 101 -0.67 -8.98 -14.72
C ARG A 101 -1.76 -10.06 -14.58
N LEU A 102 -2.55 -10.03 -13.51
CA LEU A 102 -3.61 -11.02 -13.26
C LEU A 102 -4.88 -10.70 -14.05
N ASP A 103 -5.63 -11.73 -14.39
CA ASP A 103 -6.95 -11.63 -15.00
C ASP A 103 -8.05 -11.40 -13.94
N ALA A 104 -9.26 -11.12 -14.41
CA ALA A 104 -10.39 -10.77 -13.54
C ALA A 104 -10.77 -11.90 -12.57
N GLU A 105 -10.72 -13.17 -13.00
CA GLU A 105 -11.02 -14.32 -12.14
C GLU A 105 -10.04 -14.41 -10.97
N MET A 106 -8.75 -14.25 -11.23
CA MET A 106 -7.72 -14.26 -10.17
C MET A 106 -7.81 -13.03 -9.26
N VAL A 107 -8.15 -11.86 -9.81
CA VAL A 107 -8.39 -10.65 -9.00
C VAL A 107 -9.59 -10.86 -8.08
N ALA A 108 -10.71 -11.38 -8.59
CA ALA A 108 -11.91 -11.68 -7.80
C ALA A 108 -11.60 -12.67 -6.65
N PHE A 109 -10.90 -13.75 -6.96
CA PHE A 109 -10.44 -14.71 -5.95
C PHE A 109 -9.61 -14.05 -4.85
N ILE A 110 -8.69 -13.15 -5.21
CA ILE A 110 -7.87 -12.42 -4.23
C ILE A 110 -8.74 -11.48 -3.37
N LEU A 111 -9.73 -10.79 -3.96
CA LEU A 111 -10.64 -9.92 -3.22
C LEU A 111 -11.44 -10.71 -2.17
N ASP A 112 -11.97 -11.87 -2.56
CA ASP A 112 -12.74 -12.75 -1.68
C ASP A 112 -11.85 -13.35 -0.57
N HIS A 113 -10.70 -13.92 -0.92
CA HIS A 113 -9.79 -14.54 0.05
C HIS A 113 -9.23 -13.52 1.06
N ALA A 114 -9.02 -12.29 0.61
CA ALA A 114 -8.53 -11.21 1.45
C ALA A 114 -9.66 -10.52 2.26
N GLU A 115 -10.92 -10.90 2.05
CA GLU A 115 -12.10 -10.27 2.63
C GLU A 115 -12.04 -8.74 2.44
N ALA A 116 -11.74 -8.31 1.21
CA ALA A 116 -11.43 -6.92 0.89
C ALA A 116 -12.59 -6.00 1.25
N ARG A 117 -12.30 -4.96 2.05
CA ARG A 117 -13.29 -3.95 2.46
C ARG A 117 -13.24 -2.72 1.57
N PHE A 118 -12.06 -2.39 1.08
CA PHE A 118 -11.83 -1.34 0.09
C PHE A 118 -11.06 -1.93 -1.08
N PHE A 119 -11.36 -1.44 -2.28
CA PHE A 119 -10.65 -1.76 -3.49
C PHE A 119 -10.26 -0.48 -4.22
N ILE A 120 -8.97 -0.15 -4.18
CA ILE A 120 -8.42 1.01 -4.87
C ILE A 120 -7.90 0.56 -6.22
N VAL A 121 -8.40 1.14 -7.31
CA VAL A 121 -8.11 0.69 -8.67
C VAL A 121 -7.69 1.86 -9.55
N ASP A 122 -6.64 1.63 -10.35
CA ASP A 122 -6.19 2.55 -11.38
C ASP A 122 -7.01 2.44 -12.66
N GLN A 123 -7.26 3.58 -13.31
CA GLN A 123 -7.98 3.65 -14.57
C GLN A 123 -7.44 2.70 -15.66
N SER A 124 -6.15 2.39 -15.65
CA SER A 124 -5.53 1.45 -16.58
C SER A 124 -6.09 0.02 -16.47
N PHE A 125 -6.70 -0.32 -15.33
CA PHE A 125 -7.24 -1.64 -15.02
C PHE A 125 -8.76 -1.64 -14.84
N ALA A 126 -9.44 -0.60 -15.32
CA ALA A 126 -10.87 -0.42 -15.15
C ALA A 126 -11.71 -1.62 -15.63
N GLU A 127 -11.38 -2.17 -16.80
CA GLU A 127 -12.07 -3.31 -17.39
C GLU A 127 -11.92 -4.57 -16.52
N VAL A 128 -10.68 -4.93 -16.19
CA VAL A 128 -10.37 -6.11 -15.35
C VAL A 128 -11.02 -6.00 -13.97
N ALA A 129 -10.98 -4.82 -13.36
CA ALA A 129 -11.58 -4.59 -12.06
C ALA A 129 -13.12 -4.67 -12.09
N THR A 130 -13.75 -4.17 -13.16
CA THR A 130 -15.20 -4.27 -13.33
C THR A 130 -15.63 -5.73 -13.44
N GLU A 131 -14.95 -6.51 -14.29
CA GLU A 131 -15.23 -7.94 -14.43
C GLU A 131 -14.98 -8.71 -13.12
N ALA A 132 -13.90 -8.39 -12.40
CA ALA A 132 -13.59 -9.01 -11.12
C ALA A 132 -14.66 -8.74 -10.06
N LEU A 133 -15.22 -7.52 -10.02
CA LEU A 133 -16.30 -7.15 -9.09
C LEU A 133 -17.64 -7.81 -9.44
N GLU A 134 -17.86 -8.21 -10.70
CA GLU A 134 -19.04 -9.00 -11.08
C GLU A 134 -18.91 -10.47 -10.64
N ILE A 135 -17.69 -10.97 -10.51
CA ILE A 135 -17.37 -12.35 -10.11
C ILE A 135 -17.29 -12.50 -8.60
N ALA A 136 -16.67 -11.53 -7.91
CA ALA A 136 -16.40 -11.58 -6.48
C ALA A 136 -17.68 -11.66 -5.63
N GLU A 137 -17.61 -12.39 -4.52
CA GLU A 137 -18.69 -12.46 -3.52
C GLU A 137 -18.66 -11.25 -2.58
N VAL A 138 -17.47 -10.71 -2.30
CA VAL A 138 -17.30 -9.49 -1.52
C VAL A 138 -17.72 -8.24 -2.30
N SER A 139 -18.22 -7.24 -1.59
CA SER A 139 -18.60 -5.93 -2.18
C SER A 139 -17.78 -4.80 -1.53
N PRO A 140 -16.49 -4.67 -1.87
CA PRO A 140 -15.64 -3.60 -1.32
C PRO A 140 -16.11 -2.23 -1.81
N THR A 141 -15.84 -1.19 -1.01
CA THR A 141 -15.96 0.20 -1.50
C THR A 141 -14.84 0.46 -2.51
N VAL A 142 -15.21 0.87 -3.72
CA VAL A 142 -14.30 1.12 -4.83
C VAL A 142 -13.82 2.57 -4.80
N VAL A 143 -12.50 2.73 -4.88
CA VAL A 143 -11.83 4.04 -4.98
C VAL A 143 -11.10 4.09 -6.30
N PHE A 144 -11.47 5.04 -7.16
CA PHE A 144 -10.95 5.12 -8.51
C PHE A 144 -9.78 6.09 -8.63
N ILE A 145 -8.63 5.63 -9.12
CA ILE A 145 -7.48 6.48 -9.40
C ILE A 145 -7.55 6.93 -10.86
N GLU A 146 -7.73 8.24 -11.02
CA GLU A 146 -7.59 8.92 -12.30
C GLU A 146 -6.13 9.35 -12.50
N ASP A 147 -5.60 9.16 -13.69
CA ASP A 147 -4.26 9.59 -14.05
C ASP A 147 -4.30 10.55 -15.24
N ASP A 148 -4.03 11.83 -14.97
CA ASP A 148 -3.97 12.88 -16.00
C ASP A 148 -2.90 12.62 -17.08
N ALA A 149 -1.95 11.70 -16.86
CA ALA A 149 -0.97 11.30 -17.87
C ALA A 149 -1.55 10.37 -18.95
N LEU A 150 -2.76 9.85 -18.75
CA LEU A 150 -3.43 8.90 -19.62
C LEU A 150 -4.72 9.50 -20.21
N GLU A 151 -5.28 8.85 -21.22
CA GLU A 151 -6.61 9.21 -21.71
C GLU A 151 -7.64 8.87 -20.63
N ALA A 152 -8.52 9.83 -20.33
CA ALA A 152 -9.54 9.66 -19.31
C ALA A 152 -10.54 8.57 -19.73
N VAL A 153 -10.79 7.65 -18.82
CA VAL A 153 -11.87 6.65 -18.95
C VAL A 153 -13.06 7.07 -18.08
N GLU A 154 -14.21 6.44 -18.27
CA GLU A 154 -15.34 6.67 -17.39
C GLU A 154 -14.99 6.17 -15.98
N SER A 155 -14.94 7.09 -15.01
CA SER A 155 -14.72 6.74 -13.61
C SER A 155 -15.85 5.85 -13.11
N PHE A 156 -15.51 4.80 -12.38
CA PHE A 156 -16.47 3.92 -11.71
C PHE A 156 -16.05 3.68 -10.26
N GLY A 157 -17.04 3.48 -9.39
CA GLY A 157 -16.84 3.40 -7.95
C GLY A 157 -17.48 4.57 -7.22
N GLU A 158 -17.35 4.58 -5.90
CA GLU A 158 -18.06 5.50 -5.02
C GLU A 158 -17.34 6.85 -4.85
N ILE A 159 -16.03 6.90 -5.06
CA ILE A 159 -15.21 8.09 -4.89
C ILE A 159 -13.90 8.00 -5.68
N THR A 160 -13.39 9.13 -6.16
CA THR A 160 -12.05 9.19 -6.73
C THR A 160 -10.96 9.21 -5.66
N TYR A 161 -9.73 8.84 -6.03
CA TYR A 161 -8.60 8.83 -5.11
C TYR A 161 -8.29 10.22 -4.56
N GLU A 162 -8.29 11.24 -5.41
CA GLU A 162 -7.99 12.62 -4.98
C GLU A 162 -9.09 13.18 -4.08
N GLU A 163 -10.37 12.86 -4.33
CA GLU A 163 -11.46 13.23 -3.41
C GLU A 163 -11.30 12.53 -2.06
N LEU A 164 -10.95 11.24 -2.04
CA LEU A 164 -10.70 10.51 -0.80
C LEU A 164 -9.57 11.15 0.00
N VAL A 165 -8.45 11.49 -0.64
CA VAL A 165 -7.32 12.16 0.02
C VAL A 165 -7.74 13.55 0.53
N ALA A 166 -8.57 14.28 -0.21
CA ALA A 166 -9.04 15.62 0.16
C ALA A 166 -10.01 15.62 1.37
N GLU A 167 -10.69 14.51 1.65
CA GLU A 167 -11.56 14.37 2.84
C GLU A 167 -10.77 14.31 4.16
N GLY A 168 -9.52 13.84 4.12
CA GLY A 168 -8.71 13.63 5.31
C GLY A 168 -7.88 14.85 5.73
N ASP A 169 -7.53 14.91 7.01
CA ASP A 169 -6.61 15.94 7.50
C ASP A 169 -5.14 15.52 7.32
N ALA A 170 -4.43 16.26 6.47
CA ALA A 170 -2.99 16.08 6.25
C ALA A 170 -2.13 16.28 7.51
N ARG A 171 -2.70 16.76 8.63
CA ARG A 171 -2.05 16.91 9.94
C ARG A 171 -2.52 15.90 10.98
N ALA A 172 -3.48 15.02 10.67
CA ALA A 172 -3.99 14.03 11.59
C ALA A 172 -2.87 13.14 12.17
N ASP A 173 -3.02 12.75 13.43
CA ASP A 173 -2.22 11.68 13.99
C ASP A 173 -2.65 10.34 13.39
N TRP A 174 -1.70 9.43 13.23
CA TRP A 174 -1.92 8.11 12.65
C TRP A 174 -1.50 7.00 13.62
N CYS A 175 -2.06 5.81 13.41
CA CYS A 175 -1.90 4.66 14.28
C CYS A 175 -0.47 4.10 14.16
N ARG A 176 0.31 4.20 15.24
CA ARG A 176 1.58 3.48 15.31
C ARG A 176 1.33 2.00 15.55
N ALA A 177 2.16 1.16 14.93
CA ALA A 177 2.22 -0.26 15.24
C ALA A 177 2.38 -0.46 16.75
N GLU A 178 1.54 -1.31 17.33
CA GLU A 178 1.65 -1.68 18.75
C GLU A 178 2.68 -2.80 18.90
N ASP A 179 2.76 -3.68 17.90
CA ASP A 179 3.69 -4.81 17.84
C ASP A 179 4.20 -5.06 16.41
N GLU A 180 5.35 -5.72 16.27
CA GLU A 180 5.91 -6.18 14.99
C GLU A 180 5.05 -7.28 14.33
N TRP A 181 4.19 -7.94 15.11
CA TRP A 181 3.24 -8.95 14.62
C TRP A 181 1.99 -8.36 13.97
N ASP A 182 1.71 -7.07 14.20
CA ASP A 182 0.58 -6.40 13.56
C ASP A 182 0.76 -6.43 12.04
N ALA A 183 -0.27 -6.86 11.32
CA ALA A 183 -0.24 -7.12 9.88
C ALA A 183 -0.25 -5.82 9.05
N TYR A 184 0.81 -5.02 9.15
CA TYR A 184 0.97 -3.80 8.37
C TYR A 184 1.49 -4.04 6.95
N VAL A 185 2.00 -5.25 6.66
CA VAL A 185 2.57 -5.62 5.35
C VAL A 185 2.09 -7.03 4.99
N SER A 186 1.33 -7.13 3.89
CA SER A 186 0.83 -8.34 3.21
C SER A 186 0.47 -9.51 4.12
N SER A 187 -0.79 -9.57 4.58
CA SER A 187 -1.32 -10.73 5.29
C SER A 187 -1.67 -11.90 4.36
N CYS A 188 -1.86 -11.65 3.06
CA CYS A 188 -2.29 -12.68 2.11
C CYS A 188 -1.30 -13.85 2.05
N LEU A 189 0.00 -13.58 2.16
CA LEU A 189 1.01 -14.64 2.28
C LEU A 189 0.98 -15.35 3.65
N LYS A 190 0.58 -14.69 4.74
CA LYS A 190 0.53 -15.35 6.06
C LYS A 190 -0.61 -16.38 6.14
N ARG A 191 -1.74 -16.14 5.47
CA ARG A 191 -2.87 -17.10 5.42
C ARG A 191 -2.59 -18.22 4.41
N ALA A 192 -2.05 -17.89 3.24
CA ALA A 192 -1.60 -18.88 2.25
C ALA A 192 -0.44 -19.77 2.76
N VAL A 193 0.39 -19.31 3.71
CA VAL A 193 1.41 -20.15 4.37
C VAL A 193 0.82 -21.02 5.50
N GLN A 194 -0.39 -20.71 5.99
CA GLN A 194 -1.07 -21.54 6.99
C GLN A 194 -1.90 -22.67 6.36
N GLU A 195 -2.23 -22.60 5.08
CA GLU A 195 -2.92 -23.65 4.32
C GLU A 195 -1.93 -24.26 3.32
N GLU A 196 -1.56 -25.54 3.53
CA GLU A 196 -0.58 -26.29 2.74
C GLU A 196 -0.92 -26.38 1.24
N GLU A 197 -0.52 -25.41 0.41
CA GLU A 197 -0.52 -25.55 -1.06
C GLU A 197 0.76 -25.00 -1.71
N GLU A 198 1.91 -25.62 -1.39
CA GLU A 198 3.19 -25.45 -2.09
C GLU A 198 3.17 -25.99 -3.55
N GLU A 199 2.12 -26.72 -3.97
CA GLU A 199 2.18 -27.54 -5.19
C GLU A 199 1.57 -26.89 -6.45
N GLN A 200 0.88 -25.74 -6.35
CA GLN A 200 0.20 -25.13 -7.49
C GLN A 200 0.99 -24.02 -8.20
N TRP A 201 2.05 -23.50 -7.57
CA TRP A 201 2.76 -22.32 -8.08
C TRP A 201 3.97 -22.61 -8.97
N GLY A 202 4.30 -23.88 -9.25
CA GLY A 202 5.26 -24.24 -10.30
C GLY A 202 6.54 -23.40 -10.33
N ALA A 203 7.09 -23.07 -9.15
CA ALA A 203 8.25 -22.20 -9.04
C ALA A 203 9.51 -22.93 -9.52
N SER A 204 9.77 -22.90 -10.83
CA SER A 204 11.10 -23.16 -11.36
C SER A 204 11.96 -21.93 -11.12
N GLU A 205 12.98 -22.07 -10.29
CA GLU A 205 14.08 -21.10 -10.18
C GLU A 205 14.79 -20.98 -11.54
N GLU A 206 14.41 -19.98 -12.33
CA GLU A 206 15.24 -19.49 -13.43
C GLU A 206 15.26 -17.96 -13.33
N TYR A 207 16.31 -17.45 -12.67
CA TYR A 207 16.61 -16.03 -12.59
C TYR A 207 17.09 -15.55 -13.97
N ASP A 208 16.17 -14.98 -14.75
CA ASP A 208 16.51 -14.28 -15.97
C ASP A 208 16.81 -12.79 -15.64
N LEU A 209 18.10 -12.46 -15.63
CA LEU A 209 18.64 -11.13 -15.28
C LEU A 209 18.54 -10.10 -16.43
N GLU A 210 17.82 -10.36 -17.51
CA GLU A 210 17.77 -9.48 -18.69
C GLU A 210 16.54 -8.57 -18.82
N LYS A 211 15.55 -8.63 -17.91
CA LYS A 211 14.36 -7.75 -17.96
C LYS A 211 14.35 -6.78 -16.78
N GLY A 212 14.78 -5.55 -17.02
CA GLY A 212 14.89 -4.47 -16.03
C GLY A 212 13.55 -3.97 -15.47
N GLU A 213 12.85 -4.80 -14.70
CA GLU A 213 11.72 -4.40 -13.86
C GLU A 213 12.02 -4.74 -12.39
N CYS A 214 12.19 -3.71 -11.56
CA CYS A 214 12.32 -3.87 -10.11
C CYS A 214 10.94 -4.12 -9.49
N VAL A 215 10.69 -5.37 -9.10
CA VAL A 215 9.64 -5.71 -8.13
C VAL A 215 10.08 -5.16 -6.78
N PHE A 216 9.29 -4.27 -6.17
CA PHE A 216 9.55 -3.73 -4.83
C PHE A 216 9.36 -4.83 -3.78
N LEU A 217 10.42 -5.60 -3.51
CA LEU A 217 10.60 -6.33 -2.27
C LEU A 217 11.42 -5.44 -1.33
N TYR A 218 10.77 -4.89 -0.31
CA TYR A 218 11.43 -4.12 0.75
C TYR A 218 12.36 -5.04 1.56
N PHE A 219 13.63 -5.15 1.15
CA PHE A 219 14.74 -5.50 2.04
C PHE A 219 15.62 -4.28 2.21
N GLY A 220 15.90 -3.94 3.47
CA GLY A 220 16.40 -2.64 3.89
C GLY A 220 17.69 -2.17 3.21
N GLY A 221 17.76 -0.85 3.02
CA GLY A 221 19.00 -0.12 2.75
C GLY A 221 18.92 0.79 1.54
N CYS A 222 18.94 2.10 1.79
CA CYS A 222 19.17 3.19 0.83
C CYS A 222 18.15 3.35 -0.31
N VAL A 223 17.23 4.30 -0.14
CA VAL A 223 16.51 4.93 -1.25
C VAL A 223 17.50 5.84 -1.99
N HIS A 224 18.02 5.39 -3.13
CA HIS A 224 18.52 6.29 -4.17
C HIS A 224 17.40 6.57 -5.18
N GLU A 225 17.44 7.78 -5.70
CA GLU A 225 16.62 8.38 -6.76
C GLU A 225 15.92 7.34 -7.67
N ILE A 226 14.58 7.33 -7.63
CA ILE A 226 13.75 6.48 -8.49
C ILE A 226 13.51 7.26 -9.78
N GLU A 227 14.29 6.99 -10.83
CA GLU A 227 13.99 7.43 -12.19
C GLU A 227 13.00 6.45 -12.83
N TYR A 228 11.79 6.94 -13.13
CA TYR A 228 10.80 6.20 -13.91
C TYR A 228 11.14 6.32 -15.40
N GLY A 229 11.79 5.29 -15.95
CA GLY A 229 11.99 5.17 -17.40
C GLY A 229 10.68 4.80 -18.08
N GLY A 230 10.14 5.70 -18.89
CA GLY A 230 8.96 5.45 -19.72
C GLY A 230 9.25 4.42 -20.81
N CYS A 231 8.40 3.39 -20.92
CA CYS A 231 8.33 2.55 -22.11
C CYS A 231 7.39 3.20 -23.12
N TYR A 232 7.96 3.57 -24.27
CA TYR A 232 7.27 3.88 -25.52
C TYR A 232 6.70 2.61 -26.16
#